data_AF-A0A3B8JFG4-F1
#
_entry.id   AF-A0A3B8JFG4-F1
#
_cell.length_a   1.000
_cell.length_b   1.000
_cell.length_c   1.000
_cell.angle_alpha   90.00
_cell.angle_beta   90.00
_cell.angle_gamma   90.00
#
_symmetry.space_group_name_H-M   'P 1'
#
loop_
_entity.id
_entity.type
_entity.pdbx_description
1 polymer ?
#
loop_
_entity_poly.entity_id
_entity_poly.type
_entity_poly.pdbx_seq_one_letter_code
_entity_poly.pdbx_strand_id
1 'polypeptide(L)'
;MGQTNTTMRTKGKSERMERKMSLTWIITVLCIIVVTLAYVLWNYIRIRKMPEGTADMIDMAAIIRSGANAFMKTEYKTIAIVVVLISLVLSLFVEKTSGITFIVGAAMSSCA
;
A
#
# COMPACT_ATOMS: atom_id res chain seq x y z
N MET A 1 -34.72 -27.49 -34.89
CA MET A 1 -34.54 -27.41 -33.43
C MET A 1 -33.05 -27.56 -33.01
N GLY A 2 -32.11 -26.86 -33.67
CA GLY A 2 -30.65 -27.06 -33.43
C GLY A 2 -29.86 -25.84 -32.92
N GLN A 3 -30.47 -24.65 -32.79
CA GLN A 3 -29.74 -23.42 -32.44
C GLN A 3 -29.69 -23.09 -30.94
N THR A 4 -30.48 -23.76 -30.09
CA THR A 4 -30.54 -23.44 -28.64
C THR A 4 -29.39 -24.03 -27.84
N ASN A 5 -28.73 -25.08 -28.33
CA ASN A 5 -27.69 -25.80 -27.58
C ASN A 5 -26.27 -25.25 -27.83
N THR A 6 -26.05 -24.53 -28.93
CA THR A 6 -24.75 -23.91 -29.25
C THR A 6 -24.54 -22.58 -28.52
N THR A 7 -25.58 -21.79 -28.34
CA THR A 7 -25.54 -20.48 -27.65
C THR A 7 -25.33 -20.61 -26.13
N MET A 8 -25.85 -21.67 -25.49
CA MET A 8 -25.57 -21.91 -24.06
C MET A 8 -24.13 -22.37 -23.80
N ARG A 9 -23.53 -23.15 -24.71
CA ARG A 9 -22.12 -23.58 -24.57
C ARG A 9 -21.14 -22.44 -24.80
N THR A 10 -21.44 -21.49 -25.68
CA THR A 10 -20.58 -20.32 -25.92
C THR A 10 -20.62 -19.33 -24.75
N LYS A 11 -21.80 -19.03 -24.18
CA LYS A 11 -21.92 -18.13 -23.01
C LYS A 11 -21.18 -18.67 -21.78
N GLY A 12 -21.35 -19.95 -21.46
CA GLY A 12 -20.64 -20.58 -20.33
C GLY A 12 -19.12 -20.67 -20.51
N LYS A 13 -18.64 -20.78 -21.75
CA LYS A 13 -17.20 -20.75 -22.07
C LYS A 13 -16.63 -19.33 -21.93
N SER A 14 -17.38 -18.30 -22.35
CA SER A 14 -17.01 -16.88 -22.20
C SER A 14 -16.82 -16.49 -20.73
N GLU A 15 -17.82 -16.74 -19.88
CA GLU A 15 -17.72 -16.36 -18.44
C GLU A 15 -16.65 -17.16 -17.68
N ARG A 16 -16.42 -18.42 -18.08
CA ARG A 16 -15.32 -19.21 -17.52
C ARG A 16 -13.95 -18.68 -17.95
N MET A 17 -13.81 -18.19 -19.18
CA MET A 17 -12.57 -17.54 -19.64
C MET A 17 -12.37 -16.19 -18.94
N GLU A 18 -13.40 -15.37 -18.79
CA GLU A 18 -13.34 -14.08 -18.09
C GLU A 18 -12.98 -14.25 -16.59
N ARG A 19 -13.56 -15.24 -15.91
CA ARG A 19 -13.14 -15.60 -14.54
C ARG A 19 -11.70 -16.10 -14.48
N LYS A 20 -11.24 -16.87 -15.47
CA LYS A 20 -9.84 -17.34 -15.51
C LYS A 20 -8.86 -16.19 -15.73
N MET A 21 -9.20 -15.23 -16.59
CA MET A 21 -8.36 -14.05 -16.83
C MET A 21 -8.30 -13.14 -15.59
N SER A 22 -9.43 -12.89 -14.92
CA SER A 22 -9.46 -12.08 -13.68
C SER A 22 -8.73 -12.76 -12.52
N LEU A 23 -8.89 -14.08 -12.31
CA LEU A 23 -8.12 -14.80 -11.28
C LEU A 23 -6.61 -14.74 -11.56
N THR A 24 -6.19 -14.97 -12.80
CA THR A 24 -4.76 -14.94 -13.17
C THR A 24 -4.16 -13.55 -12.90
N TRP A 25 -4.89 -12.48 -13.20
CA TRP A 25 -4.46 -11.10 -12.91
C TRP A 25 -4.32 -10.84 -11.40
N ILE A 26 -5.31 -11.22 -10.59
CA ILE A 26 -5.25 -11.03 -9.13
C ILE A 26 -4.08 -11.79 -8.52
N ILE A 27 -3.88 -13.04 -8.93
CA ILE A 27 -2.75 -13.87 -8.47
C ILE A 27 -1.41 -13.24 -8.86
N THR A 28 -1.30 -12.71 -10.07
CA THR A 28 -0.07 -12.04 -10.54
C THR A 28 0.26 -10.81 -9.70
N VAL A 29 -0.71 -9.93 -9.44
CA VAL A 29 -0.52 -8.73 -8.60
C VAL A 29 -0.13 -9.12 -7.17
N LEU A 30 -0.80 -10.13 -6.60
CA LEU A 30 -0.50 -10.60 -5.25
C LEU A 30 0.94 -11.15 -5.15
N CYS A 31 1.38 -11.94 -6.13
CA CYS A 31 2.75 -12.45 -6.19
C CYS A 31 3.78 -11.32 -6.24
N ILE A 32 3.54 -10.27 -7.03
CA ILE A 32 4.44 -9.11 -7.10
C ILE A 32 4.57 -8.42 -5.73
N ILE A 33 3.44 -8.17 -5.06
CA ILE A 33 3.44 -7.54 -3.73
C ILE A 33 4.27 -8.34 -2.72
N VAL A 34 4.09 -9.66 -2.70
CA VAL A 34 4.84 -10.56 -1.79
C VAL A 34 6.34 -10.52 -2.09
N VAL A 35 6.73 -10.57 -3.36
CA VAL A 35 8.14 -10.50 -3.77
C VAL A 35 8.76 -9.15 -3.40
N THR A 36 8.04 -8.04 -3.61
CA THR A 36 8.53 -6.70 -3.24
C THR A 36 8.73 -6.58 -1.73
N LEU A 37 7.77 -7.02 -0.91
CA LEU A 37 7.90 -6.99 0.56
C LEU A 37 9.07 -7.86 1.04
N ALA A 38 9.25 -9.05 0.46
CA ALA A 38 10.37 -9.92 0.77
C ALA A 38 11.73 -9.26 0.42
N TYR A 39 11.81 -8.58 -0.72
CA TYR A 39 13.01 -7.86 -1.14
C TYR A 39 13.33 -6.68 -0.22
N VAL A 40 12.33 -5.87 0.14
CA VAL A 40 12.49 -4.75 1.10
C VAL A 40 13.00 -5.27 2.44
N LEU A 41 12.41 -6.35 2.95
CA LEU A 41 12.81 -6.95 4.22
C LEU A 41 14.25 -7.51 4.15
N TRP A 42 14.60 -8.20 3.07
CA TRP A 42 15.95 -8.69 2.85
C TRP A 42 16.96 -7.55 2.84
N ASN A 43 16.69 -6.49 2.09
CA ASN A 43 17.56 -5.31 2.01
C ASN A 43 17.73 -4.64 3.38
N TYR A 44 16.63 -4.49 4.13
CA TYR A 44 16.65 -3.95 5.49
C TYR A 44 17.53 -4.76 6.44
N ILE A 45 17.38 -6.10 6.45
CA ILE A 45 18.20 -6.99 7.29
C ILE A 45 19.67 -6.92 6.88
N ARG A 46 19.95 -6.90 5.57
CA ARG A 46 21.31 -6.80 5.03
C ARG A 46 21.99 -5.50 5.45
N ILE A 47 21.27 -4.38 5.39
CA ILE A 47 21.80 -3.07 5.77
C ILE A 47 22.08 -3.00 7.27
N ARG A 48 21.15 -3.49 8.10
CA ARG A 48 21.31 -3.48 9.57
C ARG A 48 22.46 -4.33 10.10
N LYS A 49 22.92 -5.32 9.34
CA LYS A 49 24.05 -6.19 9.72
C LYS A 49 25.41 -5.57 9.40
N MET A 50 25.45 -4.45 8.68
CA MET A 50 26.71 -3.77 8.39
C MET A 50 27.24 -3.10 9.66
N PRO A 51 28.56 -3.17 9.94
CA PRO A 51 29.12 -2.60 11.16
C PRO A 51 28.92 -1.08 11.17
N GLU A 52 28.34 -0.58 12.26
CA GLU A 52 28.23 0.84 12.52
C GLU A 52 29.63 1.33 12.95
N GLY A 53 30.23 2.23 12.16
CA GLY A 53 31.65 2.61 12.15
C GLY A 53 32.38 2.82 13.50
N THR A 54 32.80 4.05 13.81
CA THR A 54 33.50 4.35 15.07
C THR A 54 32.51 4.72 16.18
N ALA A 55 32.90 4.63 17.45
CA ALA A 55 32.03 4.94 18.59
C ALA A 55 31.38 6.34 18.48
N ASP A 56 32.17 7.35 18.12
CA ASP A 56 31.67 8.72 17.89
C ASP A 56 30.61 8.78 16.79
N MET A 57 30.74 7.97 15.73
CA MET A 57 29.79 7.95 14.61
C MET A 57 28.43 7.37 15.03
N ILE A 58 28.44 6.36 15.90
CA ILE A 58 27.22 5.74 16.45
C ILE A 58 26.47 6.75 17.32
N ASP A 59 27.19 7.47 18.19
CA ASP A 59 26.61 8.47 19.08
C ASP A 59 25.98 9.64 18.28
N MET A 60 26.67 10.13 17.25
CA MET A 60 26.14 11.17 16.37
C MET A 60 24.90 10.68 15.59
N ALA A 61 24.93 9.44 15.09
CA ALA A 61 23.77 8.84 14.40
C ALA A 61 22.57 8.69 15.35
N ALA A 62 22.80 8.35 16.61
CA ALA A 62 21.75 8.24 17.62
C ALA A 62 21.08 9.61 17.91
N ILE A 63 21.88 10.68 18.04
CA ILE A 63 21.38 12.05 18.23
C ILE A 63 20.53 12.47 17.03
N ILE A 64 21.02 12.29 15.79
CA ILE A 64 20.28 12.64 14.57
C ILE A 64 18.98 11.86 14.49
N ARG A 65 19.00 10.55 14.75
CA ARG A 65 17.80 9.70 14.73
C ARG A 65 16.78 10.12 15.78
N SER A 66 17.23 10.52 16.98
CA SER A 66 16.34 11.03 18.03
C SER A 66 15.67 12.34 17.62
N GLY A 67 16.41 13.27 17.00
CA GLY A 67 15.89 14.52 16.49
C GLY A 67 14.90 14.32 15.33
N ALA A 68 15.24 13.45 14.38
CA ALA A 68 14.36 13.08 13.26
C ALA A 68 13.04 12.47 13.75
N ASN A 69 13.09 11.55 14.73
CA ASN A 69 11.88 10.98 15.32
C ASN A 69 11.03 12.03 16.06
N ALA A 70 11.65 12.97 16.78
CA ALA A 70 10.93 14.04 17.46
C ALA A 70 10.24 15.00 16.48
N PHE A 71 10.92 15.35 15.40
CA PHE A 71 10.38 16.15 14.31
C PHE A 71 9.21 15.44 13.60
N MET A 72 9.42 14.20 13.13
CA MET A 72 8.39 13.42 12.43
C MET A 72 7.13 13.24 13.27
N LYS A 73 7.26 13.00 14.59
CA LYS A 73 6.11 12.87 15.49
C LYS A 73 5.27 14.15 15.57
N THR A 74 5.93 15.31 15.57
CA THR A 74 5.26 16.61 15.64
C THR A 74 4.61 16.96 14.32
N GLU A 75 5.29 16.73 13.21
CA GLU A 75 4.78 16.98 11.86
C GLU A 75 3.59 16.07 11.52
N TYR A 76 3.71 14.75 11.74
CA TYR A 76 2.62 13.81 11.49
C TYR A 76 1.38 14.10 12.34
N LYS A 77 1.56 14.63 13.56
CA LYS A 77 0.41 15.07 14.37
C LYS A 77 -0.35 16.21 13.69
N THR A 78 0.37 17.19 13.13
CA THR A 78 -0.24 18.31 12.39
C THR A 78 -0.90 17.81 11.10
N ILE A 79 -0.22 16.97 10.33
CA ILE A 79 -0.75 16.38 9.09
C ILE A 79 -2.02 15.57 9.38
N ALA A 80 -2.04 14.77 10.45
CA ALA A 80 -3.22 13.98 10.82
C ALA A 80 -4.47 14.83 11.03
N ILE A 81 -4.34 16.00 11.66
CA ILE A 81 -5.45 16.93 11.86
C ILE A 81 -5.97 17.43 10.51
N VAL A 82 -5.07 17.83 9.62
CA VAL A 82 -5.42 18.32 8.27
C VAL A 82 -6.10 17.22 7.44
N VAL A 83 -5.59 15.99 7.48
CA VAL A 83 -6.16 14.83 6.78
C VAL A 83 -7.58 14.55 7.25
N VAL A 84 -7.83 14.58 8.56
CA VAL A 84 -9.18 14.38 9.11
C VAL A 84 -10.15 15.47 8.64
N LEU A 85 -9.71 16.74 8.67
CA LEU A 85 -10.55 17.86 8.20
C LEU A 85 -10.90 17.71 6.72
N ILE A 86 -9.91 17.44 5.86
CA ILE A 86 -10.14 17.26 4.43
C ILE A 86 -11.02 16.04 4.18
N SER A 87 -10.79 14.92 4.87
CA SER A 87 -11.62 13.73 4.74
C SER A 87 -13.08 14.00 5.11
N LEU A 88 -13.34 14.81 6.14
CA LEU A 88 -14.69 15.18 6.54
C LEU A 88 -15.37 16.02 5.45
N VAL A 89 -14.66 17.00 4.91
CA VAL A 89 -15.15 17.86 3.81
C VAL A 89 -15.47 17.02 2.58
N LEU A 90 -14.57 16.12 2.18
CA LEU A 90 -14.80 15.23 1.03
C LEU A 90 -15.98 14.27 1.26
N SER A 91 -16.13 13.74 2.47
CA SER A 91 -17.24 12.84 2.81
C SER A 91 -18.60 13.54 2.84
N LEU A 92 -18.66 14.85 3.12
CA LEU A 92 -19.90 15.62 3.19
C LEU A 92 -20.30 16.21 1.83
N PHE A 93 -19.33 16.66 1.02
CA PHE A 93 -19.60 17.36 -0.25
C PHE A 93 -19.60 16.46 -1.49
N VAL A 94 -18.91 15.32 -1.46
CA VAL A 94 -18.76 14.43 -2.64
C VAL A 94 -19.53 13.13 -2.42
N GLU A 95 -18.96 12.21 -1.64
CA GLU A 95 -19.54 10.91 -1.34
C GLU A 95 -18.82 10.31 -0.12
N LYS A 96 -19.51 9.49 0.68
CA LYS A 96 -18.91 8.84 1.87
C LYS A 96 -17.67 8.00 1.53
N THR A 97 -17.68 7.37 0.36
CA THR A 97 -16.60 6.55 -0.20
C THR A 97 -15.33 7.35 -0.46
N SER A 98 -15.46 8.64 -0.86
CA SER A 98 -14.31 9.51 -1.14
C SER A 98 -13.49 9.87 0.10
N GLY A 99 -14.13 10.03 1.26
CA GLY A 99 -13.42 10.27 2.52
C GLY A 99 -12.59 9.06 2.95
N ILE A 100 -13.15 7.86 2.81
CA ILE A 100 -12.47 6.60 3.21
C ILE A 100 -11.24 6.34 2.33
N THR A 101 -11.36 6.49 1.01
CA THR A 101 -10.23 6.31 0.09
C THR A 101 -9.13 7.35 0.33
N PHE A 102 -9.49 8.58 0.68
CA PHE A 102 -8.53 9.62 1.05
C PHE A 102 -7.75 9.26 2.31
N ILE A 103 -8.41 8.77 3.37
CA ILE A 103 -7.72 8.33 4.60
C ILE A 103 -6.77 7.16 4.30
N VAL A 104 -7.20 6.18 3.50
CA VAL A 104 -6.36 5.03 3.11
C VAL A 104 -5.13 5.49 2.33
N GLY A 105 -5.30 6.42 1.37
CA GLY A 105 -4.19 6.99 0.61
C GLY A 105 -3.23 7.81 1.48
N ALA A 106 -3.76 8.66 2.37
CA ALA A 106 -2.97 9.45 3.30
C ALA A 106 -2.16 8.55 4.26
N ALA A 107 -2.78 7.50 4.79
CA ALA A 107 -2.09 6.52 5.62
C ALA A 107 -0.97 5.80 4.85
N MET A 108 -1.22 5.37 3.61
CA MET A 108 -0.20 4.74 2.77
C MET A 108 0.97 5.68 2.49
N SER A 109 0.71 6.97 2.24
CA SER A 109 1.76 7.98 2.04
C SER A 109 2.57 8.26 3.30
N SER A 110 1.97 8.17 4.49
CA SER A 110 2.69 8.37 5.76
C SER A 110 3.55 7.19 6.17
N CYS A 111 3.21 5.98 5.69
CA CYS A 111 3.96 4.75 5.96
C CYS A 111 5.10 4.49 4.97
N ALA A 112 5.08 5.17 3.82
CA ALA A 112 6.11 5.08 2.77
C ALA A 112 7.33 5.94 3.14
#